data_AF-A0A1G2MLX0-F1
#
_entry.id   AF-A0A1G2MLX0-F1
#
_cell.length_a   1.000
_cell.length_b   1.000
_cell.length_c   1.000
_cell.angle_alpha   90.00
_cell.angle_beta   90.00
_cell.angle_gamma   90.00
#
_symmetry.space_group_name_H-M   'P 1'
#
loop_
_entity.id
_entity.type
_entity.pdbx_description
1 polymer ?
#
loop_
_entity_poly.entity_id
_entity_poly.type
_entity_poly.pdbx_seq_one_letter_code
_entity_poly.pdbx_strand_id
1 'polypeptide(L)'
;MRRPEHGGTLEKYGKKIVMIKPGEYQHFKGGHYEVLFVVKHSETLEEMVVYRALYGTKEVWVRPLPNFCEEVEVDGQKVPRFKLLKEDDLHERKDGKVQ
;
A
#
# COMPACT_ATOMS: atom_id res chain seq x y z
N MET A 1 -16.83 -34.38 -23.99
CA MET A 1 -17.57 -33.30 -23.28
C MET A 1 -16.55 -32.33 -22.71
N ARG A 2 -16.47 -31.10 -23.26
CA ARG A 2 -15.56 -30.05 -22.77
C ARG A 2 -16.16 -29.44 -21.50
N ARG A 3 -15.39 -29.34 -20.41
CA ARG A 3 -15.78 -28.57 -19.22
C ARG A 3 -15.82 -27.09 -19.61
N PRO A 4 -16.82 -26.31 -19.19
CA PRO A 4 -16.72 -24.87 -19.25
C PRO A 4 -15.81 -24.40 -18.11
N GLU A 5 -14.71 -23.75 -18.48
CA GLU A 5 -13.88 -22.94 -17.61
C GLU A 5 -14.76 -21.83 -17.03
N HIS A 6 -15.10 -21.93 -15.75
CA HIS A 6 -15.79 -20.85 -15.06
C HIS A 6 -14.76 -19.78 -14.72
N GLY A 7 -14.45 -18.96 -15.74
CA GLY A 7 -14.11 -17.56 -15.53
C GLY A 7 -15.26 -16.91 -14.77
N GLY A 8 -14.95 -16.41 -13.59
CA GLY A 8 -15.89 -15.68 -12.74
C GLY A 8 -15.16 -14.48 -12.17
N THR A 9 -15.04 -13.42 -12.97
CA THR A 9 -14.71 -12.09 -12.49
C THR A 9 -15.77 -11.70 -11.47
N LEU A 10 -15.42 -11.66 -10.18
CA LEU A 10 -16.32 -11.10 -9.16
C LEU A 10 -16.31 -9.57 -9.27
N GLU A 11 -17.08 -9.06 -10.22
CA GLU A 11 -17.49 -7.66 -10.28
C GLU A 11 -18.59 -7.46 -9.23
N LYS A 12 -18.27 -6.94 -8.04
CA LYS A 12 -19.33 -6.52 -7.09
C LYS A 12 -19.17 -5.15 -6.46
N TYR A 13 -18.13 -4.39 -6.78
CA TYR A 13 -18.04 -2.97 -6.44
C TYR A 13 -17.18 -2.28 -7.49
N GLY A 14 -17.65 -1.18 -8.09
CA GLY A 14 -16.85 -0.33 -8.98
C GLY A 14 -15.69 0.40 -8.27
N LYS A 15 -15.14 -0.20 -7.21
CA LYS A 15 -13.94 0.25 -6.53
C LYS A 15 -12.76 -0.44 -7.19
N LYS A 16 -11.89 0.35 -7.83
CA LYS A 16 -10.54 -0.08 -8.20
C LYS A 16 -9.94 -0.76 -6.97
N ILE A 17 -9.70 -2.07 -7.03
CA ILE A 17 -9.05 -2.79 -5.93
C ILE A 17 -7.61 -2.29 -5.91
N VAL A 18 -7.31 -1.38 -4.99
CA VAL A 18 -5.94 -0.89 -4.80
C VAL A 18 -5.27 -1.82 -3.79
N MET A 19 -4.60 -2.85 -4.29
CA MET A 19 -3.72 -3.66 -3.46
C MET A 19 -2.43 -2.87 -3.19
N ILE A 20 -2.30 -2.32 -1.99
CA ILE A 20 -1.03 -1.76 -1.52
C ILE A 20 -0.13 -2.91 -1.07
N LYS A 21 1.11 -2.88 -1.56
CA LYS A 21 2.14 -3.87 -1.27
C LYS A 21 3.01 -3.35 -0.13
N PRO A 22 3.42 -4.19 0.82
CA PRO A 22 4.54 -3.87 1.69
C PRO A 22 5.79 -3.59 0.86
N GLY A 23 6.62 -2.64 1.30
CA GLY A 23 7.82 -2.26 0.55
C GLY A 23 8.18 -0.78 0.66
N GLU A 24 9.17 -0.36 -0.11
CA GLU A 24 9.66 1.01 -0.14
C GLU A 24 8.83 1.85 -1.11
N TYR A 25 8.39 3.01 -0.63
CA TYR A 25 7.63 4.01 -1.36
C TYR A 25 8.33 5.37 -1.30
N GLN A 26 8.22 6.14 -2.38
CA GLN A 26 8.67 7.52 -2.45
C GLN A 26 7.47 8.45 -2.50
N HIS A 27 7.42 9.42 -1.59
CA HIS A 27 6.46 10.51 -1.66
C HIS A 27 6.86 11.47 -2.79
N PHE A 28 5.89 12.10 -3.45
CA PHE A 28 6.16 13.05 -4.55
C PHE A 28 7.10 14.21 -4.17
N LYS A 29 7.21 14.54 -2.86
CA LYS A 29 8.17 15.53 -2.33
C LYS A 29 9.60 14.99 -2.12
N GLY A 30 9.88 13.74 -2.51
CA GLY A 30 11.19 13.11 -2.43
C GLY A 30 11.46 12.28 -1.17
N GLY A 31 10.58 12.31 -0.15
CA GLY A 31 10.75 11.50 1.08
C GLY A 31 10.56 10.00 0.84
N HIS A 32 11.42 9.17 1.44
CA HIS A 32 11.35 7.70 1.36
C HIS A 32 10.69 7.11 2.59
N TYR A 33 9.81 6.13 2.35
CA TYR A 33 8.99 5.48 3.37
C TYR A 33 8.92 3.98 3.11
N GLU A 34 8.71 3.19 4.16
CA GLU A 34 8.39 1.77 4.05
C GLU A 34 6.95 1.53 4.48
N VAL A 35 6.13 0.95 3.60
CA VAL A 35 4.81 0.46 3.98
C VAL A 35 4.97 -0.86 4.73
N LEU A 36 4.46 -0.88 5.95
CA LEU A 36 4.51 -2.04 6.83
C LEU A 36 3.26 -2.89 6.67
N PHE A 37 2.08 -2.26 6.81
CA PHE A 37 0.79 -2.96 6.84
C PHE A 37 -0.34 -2.13 6.24
N VAL A 38 -1.34 -2.81 5.70
CA VAL A 38 -2.68 -2.25 5.49
C VAL A 38 -3.58 -2.80 6.59
N VAL A 39 -4.22 -1.92 7.34
CA VAL A 39 -5.04 -2.26 8.51
C VAL A 39 -6.45 -1.72 8.37
N LYS A 40 -7.38 -2.20 9.19
CA LYS A 40 -8.73 -1.65 9.28
C LYS A 40 -8.87 -0.87 10.57
N HIS A 41 -9.38 0.35 10.47
CA HIS A 41 -9.75 1.15 11.63
C HIS A 41 -10.94 0.50 12.34
N SER A 42 -10.82 0.18 13.63
CA SER A 42 -11.81 -0.64 14.35
C SER A 42 -13.18 0.02 14.48
N GLU A 43 -13.22 1.35 14.56
CA GLU A 43 -14.47 2.10 14.77
C GLU A 43 -15.22 2.39 13.47
N THR A 44 -14.48 2.69 12.40
CA THR A 44 -15.08 3.10 11.10
C THR A 44 -15.01 2.02 10.03
N LEU A 45 -14.24 0.95 10.28
CA LEU A 45 -13.91 -0.12 9.34
C LEU A 45 -13.19 0.37 8.06
N GLU A 46 -12.66 1.59 8.09
CA GLU A 46 -11.91 2.17 6.97
C GLU A 46 -10.52 1.55 6.87
N GLU A 47 -10.06 1.34 5.64
CA GLU A 47 -8.71 0.83 5.38
C GLU A 47 -7.68 1.96 5.54
N MET A 48 -6.60 1.65 6.26
CA MET A 48 -5.52 2.58 6.58
C MET A 48 -4.19 1.94 6.20
N VAL A 49 -3.24 2.75 5.75
CA VAL A 49 -1.85 2.35 5.48
C VAL A 49 -0.98 2.76 6.65
N VAL A 50 -0.27 1.79 7.22
CA VAL A 50 0.75 2.00 8.26
C VAL A 50 2.11 1.97 7.58
N TYR A 51 2.86 3.05 7.70
CA TYR A 51 4.15 3.22 7.04
C TYR A 51 5.15 3.97 7.92
N ARG A 52 6.44 3.78 7.65
CA ARG A 52 7.55 4.32 8.44
C ARG A 52 8.44 5.21 7.59
N ALA A 53 8.88 6.35 8.11
CA ALA A 53 9.92 7.14 7.45
C ALA A 53 11.25 6.38 7.41
N LEU A 54 11.93 6.38 6.26
CA LEU A 54 13.27 5.78 6.12
C LEU A 54 14.41 6.77 6.44
N TYR A 55 14.06 7.91 7.05
CA TYR A 55 14.96 9.00 7.44
C TYR A 55 14.67 9.44 8.88
N GLY A 56 15.59 10.23 9.45
CA GLY A 56 15.44 10.80 10.79
C GLY A 56 15.27 9.71 11.87
N THR A 57 14.32 9.94 12.78
CA THR A 57 13.99 9.02 13.90
C THR A 57 13.13 7.82 13.47
N LYS A 58 12.87 7.65 12.17
CA LYS A 58 12.07 6.54 11.61
C LYS A 58 10.68 6.40 12.25
N GLU A 59 9.98 7.52 12.39
CA GLU A 59 8.62 7.56 12.92
C GLU A 59 7.62 6.78 12.07
N VAL A 60 6.62 6.22 12.74
CA VAL A 60 5.53 5.45 12.12
C VAL A 60 4.28 6.32 12.01
N TRP A 61 3.67 6.31 10.84
CA TRP A 61 2.50 7.11 10.49
C TRP A 61 1.37 6.19 10.03
N VAL A 62 0.14 6.68 10.20
CA VAL A 62 -1.07 6.04 9.71
C VAL A 62 -1.87 7.02 8.85
N ARG A 63 -2.37 6.56 7.71
CA ARG A 63 -3.15 7.39 6.79
C ARG A 63 -4.26 6.59 6.11
N PRO A 64 -5.44 7.17 5.83
CA PRO A 64 -6.47 6.49 5.04
C PRO A 64 -5.94 6.00 3.70
N LEU A 65 -6.32 4.78 3.32
CA LEU A 65 -5.93 4.14 2.06
C LEU A 65 -6.23 5.03 0.84
N PRO A 66 -7.42 5.66 0.71
CA PRO A 66 -7.71 6.54 -0.42
C PRO A 66 -6.73 7.69 -0.53
N ASN A 67 -6.37 8.31 0.60
CA ASN A 67 -5.46 9.44 0.65
C ASN A 67 -4.01 9.04 0.36
N PHE A 68 -3.63 7.79 0.66
CA PHE A 68 -2.32 7.24 0.33
C PHE A 68 -2.20 6.95 -1.17
N CYS A 69 -3.26 6.41 -1.77
CA CYS A 69 -3.32 6.02 -3.19
C CYS A 69 -3.68 7.17 -4.14
N GLU A 70 -3.89 8.37 -3.59
CA GLU A 70 -4.30 9.54 -4.34
C GLU A 70 -3.24 9.96 -5.38
N GLU A 71 -3.69 10.50 -6.50
CA GLU A 71 -2.83 11.17 -7.48
C GLU A 71 -2.82 12.68 -7.21
N VAL A 72 -1.65 13.28 -7.27
CA VAL A 72 -1.45 14.72 -7.10
C VAL A 72 -0.94 15.34 -8.41
N GLU A 73 -1.24 16.61 -8.64
CA GLU A 73 -0.71 17.35 -9.78
C GLU A 73 0.62 18.00 -9.40
N VAL A 74 1.68 17.66 -10.12
CA VAL A 74 3.03 18.20 -9.97
C VAL A 74 3.50 18.63 -11.36
N ASP A 75 3.84 19.91 -11.54
CA ASP A 75 4.26 20.48 -12.83
C ASP A 75 3.30 20.18 -14.00
N GLY A 76 1.98 20.22 -13.73
CA GLY A 76 0.93 19.94 -14.71
C GLY A 76 0.75 18.45 -15.05
N GLN A 77 1.44 17.55 -14.36
CA GLN A 77 1.32 16.09 -14.55
C GLN A 77 0.69 15.44 -13.31
N LYS A 78 -0.23 14.49 -13.54
CA LYS A 78 -0.80 13.66 -12.46
C LYS A 78 0.17 12.54 -12.11
N VAL A 79 0.63 12.51 -10.87
CA VAL A 79 1.55 11.50 -10.35
C VAL A 79 1.00 10.88 -9.07
N PRO A 80 1.30 9.60 -8.77
CA PRO A 80 0.93 9.00 -7.49
C PRO A 80 1.55 9.78 -6.33
N ARG A 81 0.77 10.07 -5.29
CA ARG A 81 1.26 10.72 -4.07
C ARG A 81 2.40 9.92 -3.43
N PHE A 82 2.26 8.60 -3.43
CA PHE A 82 3.29 7.65 -3.04
C PHE A 82 3.52 6.66 -4.17
N LYS A 83 4.74 6.61 -4.68
CA LYS A 83 5.18 5.70 -5.73
C LYS A 83 5.94 4.53 -5.12
N LEU A 84 5.51 3.29 -5.39
CA LEU A 84 6.23 2.08 -5.02
C LEU A 84 7.58 2.05 -5.76
N LEU A 85 8.67 1.89 -5.02
CA LEU A 85 10.03 1.72 -5.53
C LEU A 85 10.48 0.27 -5.50
N LYS A 86 10.19 -0.43 -4.40
CA LYS A 86 10.61 -1.82 -4.19
C LYS A 86 9.55 -2.55 -3.37
N GLU A 87 9.08 -3.69 -3.85
CA GLU A 87 8.21 -4.58 -3.07
C GLU A 87 9.04 -5.35 -2.04
N ASP A 88 8.46 -5.54 -0.86
CA ASP A 88 9.02 -6.45 0.14
C ASP A 88 8.17 -7.71 0.19
N ASP A 89 8.78 -8.84 -0.18
CA ASP A 89 8.17 -10.15 -0.03
C ASP A 89 8.20 -10.56 1.45
N LEU A 90 7.15 -10.20 2.18
CA LEU A 90 6.98 -10.57 3.59
C LEU A 90 6.95 -12.10 3.85
N HIS A 91 7.03 -12.95 2.82
CA HIS A 91 7.09 -14.41 2.96
C HIS A 91 8.40 -14.92 3.58
N GLU A 92 9.46 -14.11 3.65
CA GLU A 92 10.78 -14.55 4.13
C GLU A 92 11.15 -14.05 5.53
N ARG A 93 10.37 -13.17 6.16
CA ARG A 93 10.64 -12.69 7.53
C ARG A 93 10.03 -13.62 8.60
N LYS A 94 10.31 -14.92 8.52
CA LYS A 94 9.96 -15.91 9.55
C LYS A 94 11.18 -16.41 10.32
N ASP A 95 12.03 -15.52 10.83
CA ASP A 95 13.02 -15.92 11.83
C ASP A 95 13.17 -14.83 12.88
N GLY A 96 12.33 -14.94 13.91
CA GLY A 96 12.60 -14.32 15.19
C GLY A 96 13.87 -14.91 15.78
N LYS A 97 15.02 -14.29 15.52
CA LYS A 97 16.17 -14.39 16.41
C LYS A 97 16.09 -13.27 17.43
N VAL A 98 15.44 -13.58 18.55
CA VAL A 98 15.77 -12.95 19.84
C VAL A 98 17.20 -13.40 20.16
N GLN A 99 18.10 -12.42 20.30
CA GLN A 99 19.41 -12.64 20.93
C GLN A 99 19.24 -12.85 22.44
#